data_AF-A0A9W9IXY0-F1
#
_entry.id   AF-A0A9W9IXY0-F1
#
_cell.length_a   1.000
_cell.length_b   1.000
_cell.length_c   1.000
_cell.angle_alpha   90.00
_cell.angle_beta   90.00
_cell.angle_gamma   90.00
#
_symmetry.space_group_name_H-M   'P 1'
#
loop_
_entity.id
_entity.type
_entity.pdbx_description
1 polymer ?
#
loop_
_entity_poly.entity_id
_entity_poly.type
_entity_poly.pdbx_seq_one_letter_code
_entity_poly.pdbx_strand_id
1 'polypeptide(L)'
;MRKAAPLGLSKLVVSTVTSGDTGLVIGECDITLMYSVVDISGTNRLLREVLGDAAGAMIGMASTYQHRLAKRRTQTAQDKQREKKKTRVGITMFSVTTPFVDRVRCHLKDNYSVEVYVFYATGHGGKAMERLVEEGRLDAILDITTTEICDLITGGTMSC
;
A
#
# COMPACT_ATOMS: atom_id res chain seq x y z
N MET A 1 4.07 14.17 -1.59
CA MET A 1 2.82 13.39 -1.81
C MET A 1 2.53 12.39 -0.71
N ARG A 2 3.52 11.61 -0.22
CA ARG A 2 3.32 10.54 0.77
C ARG A 2 2.54 10.95 2.03
N LYS A 3 2.88 12.10 2.62
CA LYS A 3 2.18 12.65 3.80
C LYS A 3 0.97 13.53 3.46
N ALA A 4 0.75 13.85 2.18
CA ALA A 4 -0.25 14.82 1.76
C ALA A 4 -1.63 14.19 1.50
N ALA A 5 -1.69 12.88 1.27
CA ALA A 5 -2.92 12.17 0.96
C ALA A 5 -2.93 10.76 1.59
N PRO A 6 -4.10 10.28 2.07
CA PRO A 6 -4.21 8.96 2.69
C PRO A 6 -4.11 7.83 1.66
N LEU A 7 -3.77 6.63 2.12
CA LEU A 7 -3.88 5.41 1.31
C LEU A 7 -5.34 5.19 0.86
N GLY A 8 -5.51 4.75 -0.38
CA GLY A 8 -6.78 4.49 -1.03
C GLY A 8 -7.35 5.67 -1.82
N LEU A 9 -6.82 6.89 -1.65
CA LEU A 9 -7.09 8.01 -2.55
C LEU A 9 -6.37 7.79 -3.88
N SER A 10 -7.04 8.02 -5.01
CA SER A 10 -6.47 7.86 -6.34
C SER A 10 -5.29 8.83 -6.58
N LYS A 11 -4.11 8.29 -6.91
CA LYS A 11 -2.87 9.04 -7.18
C LYS A 11 -2.20 8.46 -8.43
N LEU A 12 -1.92 9.30 -9.43
CA LEU A 12 -1.21 8.90 -10.65
C LEU A 12 -0.20 9.96 -11.03
N VAL A 13 0.98 9.52 -11.46
CA VAL A 13 2.03 10.38 -11.99
C VAL A 13 2.48 9.83 -13.33
N VAL A 14 2.50 10.68 -14.35
CA VAL A 14 3.17 10.38 -15.62
C VAL A 14 4.62 10.85 -15.49
N SER A 15 5.59 9.97 -15.71
CA SER A 15 7.00 10.26 -15.50
C SER A 15 7.91 9.62 -16.55
N THR A 16 9.00 10.32 -16.86
CA THR A 16 10.11 9.88 -17.72
C THR A 16 11.05 8.89 -17.03
N VAL A 17 10.92 8.70 -15.72
CA VAL A 17 11.78 7.79 -14.94
C VAL A 17 11.02 6.59 -14.38
N THR A 18 9.78 6.35 -14.82
CA THR A 18 8.98 5.19 -14.39
C THR A 18 9.65 3.86 -14.72
N SER A 19 10.39 3.77 -15.84
CA SER A 19 11.17 2.59 -16.22
C SER A 19 12.56 2.56 -15.55
N GLY A 20 12.62 2.84 -14.25
CA GLY A 20 13.84 2.91 -13.44
C GLY A 20 13.59 2.59 -11.97
N ASP A 21 14.49 3.02 -11.08
CA ASP A 21 14.26 2.94 -9.64
C ASP A 21 13.21 3.96 -9.21
N THR A 22 12.05 3.44 -8.81
CA THR A 22 10.88 4.24 -8.41
C THR A 22 10.61 4.18 -6.91
N GLY A 23 11.47 3.51 -6.12
CA GLY A 23 11.31 3.37 -4.67
C GLY A 23 11.24 4.72 -3.95
N LEU A 24 12.00 5.72 -4.41
CA LEU A 24 11.95 7.08 -3.89
C LEU A 24 10.68 7.86 -4.31
N VAL A 25 10.02 7.48 -5.39
CA VAL A 25 8.78 8.14 -5.84
C VAL A 25 7.58 7.51 -5.16
N ILE A 26 7.44 6.19 -5.22
CA ILE A 26 6.31 5.42 -4.68
C ILE A 26 6.44 5.28 -3.16
N GLY A 27 7.58 4.74 -2.71
CA GLY A 27 7.80 4.34 -1.32
C GLY A 27 6.73 3.38 -0.81
N GLU A 28 6.15 3.74 0.32
CA GLU A 28 5.11 3.02 1.04
C GLU A 28 3.67 3.46 0.64
N CYS A 29 3.53 4.22 -0.44
CA CYS A 29 2.24 4.74 -0.91
C CYS A 29 1.67 3.97 -2.11
N ASP A 30 0.38 4.10 -2.32
CA ASP A 30 -0.38 3.55 -3.45
C ASP A 30 -0.39 4.50 -4.66
N ILE A 31 0.79 5.00 -5.06
CA ILE A 31 0.94 5.87 -6.24
C ILE A 31 1.11 5.01 -7.49
N THR A 32 0.27 5.25 -8.51
CA THR A 32 0.45 4.66 -9.83
C THR A 32 1.42 5.50 -10.66
N LEU A 33 2.46 4.88 -11.21
CA LEU A 33 3.35 5.52 -12.17
C LEU A 33 3.04 5.05 -13.59
N MET A 34 2.89 6.01 -14.50
CA MET A 34 2.76 5.75 -15.94
C MET A 34 4.01 6.27 -16.65
N TYR A 35 4.60 5.45 -17.51
CA TYR A 35 5.81 5.86 -18.24
C TYR A 35 5.44 6.78 -19.40
N SER A 36 6.09 7.95 -19.50
CA SER A 36 5.81 8.92 -20.57
C SER A 36 6.34 8.48 -21.94
N VAL A 37 7.21 7.47 -21.98
CA VAL A 37 7.94 6.94 -23.16
C VAL A 37 8.96 7.91 -23.74
N VAL A 38 8.57 9.17 -23.92
CA VAL A 38 9.40 10.28 -24.40
C VAL A 38 9.51 11.34 -23.33
N ASP A 39 10.51 12.21 -23.47
CA ASP A 39 10.65 13.37 -22.58
C ASP A 39 9.41 14.28 -22.64
N ILE A 40 9.08 14.89 -21.50
CA ILE A 40 7.94 15.81 -21.36
C ILE A 40 8.43 17.22 -21.72
N SER A 41 8.82 17.38 -22.98
CA SER A 41 9.29 18.63 -23.55
C SER A 41 8.34 19.06 -24.68
N GLY A 42 7.40 19.94 -24.33
CA GLY A 42 6.29 20.32 -25.21
C GLY A 42 5.25 19.21 -25.39
N THR A 43 4.58 19.18 -26.54
CA THR A 43 3.56 18.15 -26.85
C THR A 43 3.75 17.59 -28.24
N ASN A 44 4.13 16.32 -28.30
CA ASN A 44 4.13 15.53 -29.54
C ASN A 44 2.91 14.59 -29.58
N ARG A 45 2.70 13.91 -30.72
CA ARG A 45 1.57 13.01 -30.91
C ARG A 45 1.52 11.90 -29.86
N LEU A 46 2.66 11.24 -29.61
CA LEU A 46 2.75 10.15 -28.65
C LEU A 46 2.47 10.62 -27.22
N LEU A 47 3.05 11.75 -26.83
CA LEU A 47 2.82 12.31 -25.49
C LEU A 47 1.35 12.70 -25.28
N ARG A 48 0.65 13.18 -26.31
CA ARG A 48 -0.81 13.43 -26.23
C ARG A 48 -1.61 12.14 -26.02
N GLU A 49 -1.23 11.05 -26.70
CA GLU A 49 -1.86 9.76 -26.53
C GLU A 49 -1.64 9.23 -25.09
N VAL A 50 -0.39 9.26 -24.59
CA VAL A 50 -0.06 8.84 -23.21
C VAL A 50 -0.77 9.68 -22.15
N LEU A 51 -0.79 11.01 -22.31
CA LEU A 51 -1.51 11.88 -21.38
C LEU A 51 -3.03 11.68 -21.45
N GLY A 52 -3.56 11.34 -22.63
CA GLY A 52 -4.96 10.96 -22.80
C GLY A 52 -5.31 9.68 -22.02
N ASP A 53 -4.47 8.65 -22.14
CA ASP A 53 -4.62 7.41 -21.39
C ASP A 53 -4.49 7.64 -19.87
N ALA A 54 -3.54 8.47 -19.45
CA ALA A 54 -3.37 8.87 -18.06
C ALA A 54 -4.62 9.55 -17.49
N ALA A 55 -5.22 10.46 -18.26
CA ALA A 55 -6.46 11.13 -17.87
C ALA A 55 -7.63 10.15 -17.77
N GLY A 56 -7.77 9.25 -18.75
CA GLY A 56 -8.78 8.17 -18.72
C GLY A 56 -8.63 7.26 -17.50
N ALA A 57 -7.39 6.84 -17.21
CA ALA A 57 -7.07 6.04 -16.02
C ALA A 57 -7.43 6.78 -14.72
N MET A 58 -7.07 8.07 -14.61
CA MET A 58 -7.39 8.88 -13.44
C MET A 58 -8.90 9.04 -13.24
N ILE A 59 -9.67 9.27 -14.31
CA ILE A 59 -11.14 9.35 -14.25
C ILE A 59 -11.72 8.03 -13.72
N GLY A 60 -11.26 6.88 -14.22
CA GLY A 60 -11.71 5.56 -13.75
C GLY A 60 -11.39 5.32 -12.27
N MET A 61 -10.16 5.64 -11.86
CA MET A 61 -9.74 5.53 -10.45
C MET A 61 -10.56 6.47 -9.55
N ALA A 62 -10.75 7.72 -9.96
CA ALA A 62 -11.51 8.73 -9.20
C ALA A 62 -12.99 8.36 -9.07
N SER A 63 -13.63 7.90 -10.16
CA SER A 63 -15.02 7.43 -10.15
C SER A 63 -15.19 6.25 -9.18
N THR A 64 -14.28 5.27 -9.24
CA THR A 64 -14.31 4.13 -8.32
C THR A 64 -14.13 4.58 -6.86
N TYR A 65 -13.22 5.52 -6.60
CA TYR A 65 -13.04 6.10 -5.27
C TYR A 65 -14.30 6.82 -4.77
N GLN A 66 -14.94 7.61 -5.63
CA GLN A 66 -16.20 8.30 -5.32
C GLN A 66 -17.31 7.30 -4.99
N HIS A 67 -17.44 6.21 -5.75
CA HIS A 67 -18.41 5.15 -5.45
C HIS A 67 -18.13 4.49 -4.09
N ARG A 68 -16.87 4.23 -3.74
CA ARG A 68 -16.50 3.72 -2.41
C ARG A 68 -16.89 4.70 -1.30
N LEU A 69 -16.66 5.99 -1.50
CA LEU A 69 -17.06 7.02 -0.52
C LEU A 69 -18.58 7.12 -0.38
N ALA A 70 -19.32 7.09 -1.48
CA ALA A 70 -20.79 7.11 -1.46
C ALA A 70 -21.34 5.90 -0.70
N LYS A 71 -20.81 4.69 -0.97
CA LYS A 71 -21.19 3.46 -0.26
C LYS A 71 -20.89 3.55 1.24
N ARG A 72 -19.75 4.13 1.62
CA ARG A 72 -19.40 4.36 3.03
C ARG A 72 -20.33 5.35 3.74
N ARG A 73 -20.86 6.33 3.02
CA ARG A 73 -21.86 7.28 3.54
C ARG A 73 -23.23 6.64 3.76
N THR A 74 -23.63 5.73 2.87
CA THR A 74 -24.92 5.04 2.95
C THR A 74 -24.90 3.78 3.81
N GLN A 75 -23.73 3.30 4.25
CA GLN A 75 -23.60 2.21 5.21
C GLN A 75 -24.36 2.50 6.51
N THR A 76 -25.28 1.61 6.84
CA THR A 76 -26.09 1.70 8.06
C THR A 76 -25.23 1.43 9.30
N ALA A 77 -25.74 1.79 10.48
CA ALA A 77 -25.06 1.50 11.76
C ALA A 77 -24.78 0.00 11.94
N GLN A 78 -25.66 -0.87 11.43
CA GLN A 78 -25.50 -2.33 11.47
C GLN A 78 -24.35 -2.83 10.57
N ASP A 79 -24.19 -2.24 9.37
CA ASP A 79 -23.07 -2.57 8.46
C ASP A 79 -21.72 -2.18 9.06
N LYS A 80 -21.65 -1.00 9.69
CA LYS A 80 -20.46 -0.52 10.41
C LYS A 80 -20.12 -1.39 11.62
N GLN A 81 -21.11 -1.96 12.28
CA GLN A 81 -20.90 -2.88 13.41
C GLN A 81 -20.33 -4.24 12.95
N ARG A 82 -20.68 -4.69 11.74
CA ARG A 82 -20.16 -5.92 11.14
C ARG A 82 -18.70 -5.76 10.68
N GLU A 83 -18.33 -4.59 10.14
CA GLU A 83 -16.94 -4.24 9.81
C GLU A 83 -16.07 -3.99 11.06
N LYS A 84 -16.61 -3.36 12.12
CA LYS A 84 -15.91 -3.17 13.40
C LYS A 84 -15.60 -4.46 14.16
N LYS A 85 -16.13 -5.61 13.73
CA LYS A 85 -16.02 -6.87 14.47
C LYS A 85 -14.68 -7.59 14.28
N LYS A 86 -13.87 -7.21 13.30
CA LYS A 86 -12.57 -7.85 13.05
C LYS A 86 -11.43 -6.95 13.46
N THR A 87 -10.62 -7.41 14.41
CA THR A 87 -9.35 -6.75 14.77
C THR A 87 -8.35 -6.96 13.65
N ARG A 88 -7.79 -5.88 13.11
CA ARG A 88 -6.85 -5.90 11.99
C ARG A 88 -5.44 -6.02 12.54
N VAL A 89 -4.79 -7.16 12.28
CA VAL A 89 -3.48 -7.51 12.84
C VAL A 89 -2.43 -7.51 11.73
N GLY A 90 -1.40 -6.67 11.85
CA GLY A 90 -0.22 -6.70 10.99
C GLY A 90 0.82 -7.70 11.48
N ILE A 91 1.45 -8.45 10.58
CA ILE A 91 2.51 -9.41 10.92
C ILE A 91 3.67 -9.26 9.94
N THR A 92 4.89 -9.07 10.44
CA THR A 92 6.11 -9.06 9.60
C THR A 92 6.61 -10.48 9.34
N MET A 93 7.03 -10.72 8.09
CA MET A 93 7.39 -12.04 7.59
C MET A 93 8.58 -11.97 6.64
N PHE A 94 9.41 -13.00 6.65
CA PHE A 94 10.37 -13.28 5.60
C PHE A 94 10.28 -14.76 5.21
N SER A 95 10.89 -15.14 4.08
CA SER A 95 10.79 -16.51 3.57
C SER A 95 11.23 -17.56 4.62
N VAL A 96 12.26 -17.24 5.41
CA VAL A 96 12.78 -18.10 6.48
C VAL A 96 11.87 -18.17 7.73
N THR A 97 10.97 -17.20 7.92
CA THR A 97 10.02 -17.16 9.05
C THR A 97 8.61 -17.59 8.65
N THR A 98 8.38 -17.89 7.37
CA THR A 98 7.06 -18.28 6.83
C THR A 98 6.40 -19.41 7.60
N PRO A 99 7.07 -20.53 7.97
CA PRO A 99 6.43 -21.61 8.71
C PRO A 99 5.84 -21.17 10.07
N PHE A 100 6.53 -20.26 10.76
CA PHE A 100 6.07 -19.72 12.03
C PHE A 100 4.95 -18.69 11.82
N VAL A 101 5.12 -17.76 10.88
CA VAL A 101 4.10 -16.76 10.54
C VAL A 101 2.79 -17.40 10.11
N ASP A 102 2.84 -18.46 9.30
CA ASP A 102 1.64 -19.19 8.87
C ASP A 102 0.95 -19.87 10.05
N ARG A 103 1.70 -20.47 10.97
CA ARG A 103 1.12 -21.07 12.19
C ARG A 103 0.44 -20.02 13.06
N VAL A 104 1.06 -18.85 13.25
CA VAL A 104 0.46 -17.73 13.98
C VAL A 104 -0.80 -17.23 13.26
N ARG A 105 -0.74 -17.05 11.94
CA ARG A 105 -1.87 -16.60 11.12
C ARG A 105 -3.06 -17.54 11.22
N CYS A 106 -2.84 -18.85 11.11
CA CYS A 106 -3.90 -19.86 11.25
C CYS A 106 -4.47 -19.84 12.67
N HIS A 107 -3.61 -19.89 13.70
CA HIS A 107 -4.04 -19.82 15.09
C HIS A 107 -4.89 -18.57 15.37
N LEU A 108 -4.48 -17.40 14.89
CA LEU A 108 -5.24 -16.18 15.08
C LEU A 108 -6.61 -16.23 14.41
N LYS A 109 -6.68 -16.71 13.16
CA LYS A 109 -7.93 -16.81 12.40
C LYS A 109 -8.91 -17.84 12.99
N ASP A 110 -8.38 -18.94 13.52
CA ASP A 110 -9.19 -20.03 14.06
C ASP A 110 -9.75 -19.70 15.45
N ASN A 111 -9.03 -18.90 16.25
CA ASN A 111 -9.38 -18.65 17.65
C ASN A 111 -9.95 -17.24 17.89
N TYR A 112 -9.78 -16.30 16.96
CA TYR A 112 -10.17 -14.90 17.15
C TYR A 112 -10.86 -14.31 15.91
N SER A 113 -11.72 -13.31 16.13
CA SER A 113 -12.30 -12.51 15.05
C SER A 113 -11.29 -11.47 14.58
N VAL A 114 -10.31 -11.89 13.80
CA VAL A 114 -9.25 -11.03 13.27
C VAL A 114 -9.19 -11.03 11.75
N GLU A 115 -8.58 -9.98 11.19
CA GLU A 115 -8.13 -9.91 9.81
C GLU A 115 -6.62 -9.70 9.81
N VAL A 116 -5.89 -10.62 9.17
CA VAL A 116 -4.41 -10.65 9.24
C VAL A 116 -3.81 -10.09 7.95
N TYR A 117 -2.92 -9.12 8.09
CA TYR A 117 -2.12 -8.48 7.04
C TYR A 117 -0.68 -8.91 7.20
N VAL A 118 -0.10 -9.56 6.19
CA VAL A 118 1.30 -10.03 6.24
C VAL A 118 2.16 -9.07 5.42
N PHE A 119 3.24 -8.56 6.04
CA PHE A 119 4.18 -7.63 5.43
C PHE A 119 5.52 -8.33 5.24
N TYR A 120 6.03 -8.31 4.00
CA TYR A 120 7.32 -8.90 3.69
C TYR A 120 8.44 -7.96 4.13
N ALA A 121 9.29 -8.40 5.05
CA ALA A 121 10.26 -7.57 5.76
C ALA A 121 11.48 -7.20 4.89
N THR A 122 11.27 -6.31 3.91
CA THR A 122 12.26 -5.85 2.90
C THR A 122 12.58 -4.35 2.99
N GLY A 123 12.36 -3.74 4.15
CA GLY A 123 12.42 -2.31 4.42
C GLY A 123 11.13 -1.60 4.03
N HIS A 124 10.64 -1.84 2.81
CA HIS A 124 9.36 -1.30 2.34
C HIS A 124 8.15 -1.93 3.05
N GLY A 125 8.26 -3.20 3.44
CA GLY A 125 7.19 -3.91 4.15
C GLY A 125 6.95 -3.34 5.54
N GLY A 126 8.00 -3.12 6.34
CA GLY A 126 7.91 -2.46 7.63
C GLY A 126 7.30 -1.05 7.52
N LYS A 127 7.81 -0.23 6.58
CA LYS A 127 7.26 1.12 6.32
C LYS A 127 5.78 1.11 5.94
N ALA A 128 5.35 0.16 5.11
CA ALA A 128 3.95 0.01 4.74
C ALA A 128 3.07 -0.41 5.94
N MET A 129 3.58 -1.28 6.80
CA MET A 129 2.91 -1.66 8.05
C MET A 129 2.76 -0.44 8.98
N GLU A 130 3.83 0.28 9.24
CA GLU A 130 3.83 1.50 10.06
C GLU A 130 2.87 2.55 9.51
N ARG A 131 2.85 2.76 8.19
CA ARG A 131 1.93 3.69 7.55
C ARG A 131 0.46 3.33 7.80
N LEU A 132 0.12 2.03 7.76
CA LEU A 132 -1.24 1.58 8.06
C LEU A 132 -1.59 1.76 9.54
N VAL A 133 -0.62 1.69 10.44
CA VAL A 133 -0.81 2.01 11.86
C VAL A 133 -1.09 3.50 12.04
N GLU A 134 -0.29 4.38 11.42
CA GLU A 134 -0.49 5.83 11.46
C GLU A 134 -1.88 6.25 10.94
N GLU A 135 -2.39 5.57 9.91
CA GLU A 135 -3.71 5.83 9.34
C GLU A 135 -4.87 5.16 10.11
N GLY A 136 -4.61 4.49 11.23
CA GLY A 136 -5.62 3.78 12.02
C GLY A 136 -6.24 2.59 11.28
N ARG A 137 -5.50 2.02 10.33
CA ARG A 137 -5.91 0.89 9.48
C ARG A 137 -5.49 -0.47 10.04
N LEU A 138 -4.61 -0.50 11.03
CA LEU A 138 -4.27 -1.66 11.85
C LEU A 138 -4.59 -1.39 13.32
N ASP A 139 -5.03 -2.42 14.03
CA ASP A 139 -5.39 -2.35 15.46
C ASP A 139 -4.30 -2.98 16.35
N ALA A 140 -3.52 -3.91 15.81
CA ALA A 140 -2.42 -4.58 16.52
C ALA A 140 -1.33 -5.02 15.54
N ILE A 141 -0.13 -5.25 16.08
CA ILE A 141 1.04 -5.72 15.32
C ILE A 141 1.66 -6.92 16.05
N LEU A 142 2.07 -7.92 15.28
CA LEU A 142 3.01 -8.97 15.70
C LEU A 142 4.27 -8.83 14.84
N ASP A 143 5.24 -8.10 15.35
CA ASP A 143 6.50 -7.87 14.64
C ASP A 143 7.46 -9.04 14.86
N ILE A 144 7.21 -10.14 14.13
CA ILE A 144 7.90 -11.42 14.25
C ILE A 144 9.26 -11.39 13.56
N THR A 145 9.38 -10.66 12.44
CA THR A 145 10.53 -10.70 11.56
C THR A 145 11.19 -9.33 11.46
N THR A 146 11.97 -8.97 12.48
CA THR A 146 12.65 -7.67 12.61
C THR A 146 13.97 -7.60 11.83
N THR A 147 14.10 -8.35 10.72
CA THR A 147 15.36 -8.47 9.97
C THR A 147 15.79 -7.15 9.31
N GLU A 148 14.86 -6.23 9.05
CA GLU A 148 15.13 -4.92 8.48
C GLU A 148 16.08 -4.08 9.36
N ILE A 149 16.10 -4.33 10.68
CA ILE A 149 17.00 -3.68 11.62
C ILE A 149 18.45 -4.14 11.41
N CYS A 150 18.67 -5.42 11.12
CA CYS A 150 20.00 -5.94 10.81
C CYS A 150 20.56 -5.24 9.58
N ASP A 151 19.76 -5.16 8.51
CA ASP A 151 20.13 -4.47 7.28
C ASP A 151 20.41 -2.98 7.53
N LEU A 152 19.61 -2.29 8.35
CA LEU A 152 19.88 -0.89 8.71
C LEU A 152 21.24 -0.72 9.41
N ILE A 153 21.59 -1.62 10.33
CA ILE A 153 22.84 -1.55 11.09
C ILE A 153 24.05 -1.89 10.22
N THR A 154 23.93 -2.87 9.32
CA THR A 154 25.06 -3.39 8.54
C THR A 154 25.17 -2.80 7.13
N GLY A 155 24.26 -1.89 6.75
CA GLY A 155 24.22 -1.32 5.39
C GLY A 155 23.69 -2.29 4.33
N GLY A 156 22.75 -3.16 4.72
CA GLY A 156 22.03 -4.07 3.83
C GLY A 156 21.04 -3.33 2.91
N THR A 157 20.50 -4.05 1.92
CA THR A 157 19.62 -3.47 0.90
C THR A 157 18.16 -3.43 1.30
N MET A 158 17.79 -4.10 2.40
CA MET A 158 16.43 -4.22 2.93
C MET A 158 16.25 -3.48 4.25
N SER A 159 16.93 -2.35 4.42
CA SER A 159 16.90 -1.54 5.65
C SER A 159 15.57 -0.80 5.83
N CYS A 160 15.10 -0.73 7.08
CA CYS A 160 14.03 0.18 7.48
C CYS A 160 14.48 1.66 7.49
#